data_AF-A0A3P3Q5P7-F1
#
_entry.id   AF-A0A3P3Q5P7-F1
#
_cell.length_a   1.000
_cell.length_b   1.000
_cell.length_c   1.000
_cell.angle_alpha   90.00
_cell.angle_beta   90.00
_cell.angle_gamma   90.00
#
_symmetry.space_group_name_H-M   'P 1'
#
loop_
_entity.id
_entity.type
_entity.pdbx_description
1 polymer ?
#
loop_
_entity_poly.entity_id
_entity_poly.type
_entity_poly.pdbx_seq_one_letter_code
_entity_poly.pdbx_strand_id
1 'polypeptide(L)'
;MSTAVKLSKLLIIRYKNKLFAISYDGNIANEIEYIENNSLLGSIHIGRVKKISKNINAAFVEIEYNKERQTVYFDMPDVKYIIFADEKEHTALHEGDDIVIKISKLPIKNKLAGATANISDVSTEVLDDIKARKNYIKSPSMLYAGECDYIEIIKDRLKYTTFDIVTDIEEVYEKILSFLKENHNELADRVRLYEDPMISMNKLYSIDTLFESALDKRVWLKDGGYLFIEPTEALTVIDVNTGKNVQKKDAAAVKLKTNLEAIKESARQMRLRNISGIIVIDLINTSDKSEVDLLYHTMKDYLKEDRLNTVAIDITKLCLFEITRRKRKPSLLEVMKTEWRL
;
A
#
# COMPACT_ATOMS: atom_id res chain seq x y z
N MET A 1 -3.94 -9.89 -23.34
CA MET A 1 -2.47 -9.82 -23.51
C MET A 1 -1.95 -8.70 -22.62
N SER A 2 -1.21 -9.07 -21.57
CA SER A 2 -0.36 -8.26 -20.69
C SER A 2 -0.88 -6.88 -20.22
N THR A 3 -1.74 -6.86 -19.20
CA THR A 3 -1.87 -5.73 -18.26
C THR A 3 -0.67 -5.73 -17.31
N ALA A 4 0.55 -5.61 -17.85
CA ALA A 4 1.74 -5.67 -17.01
C ALA A 4 1.90 -4.36 -16.28
N VAL A 5 1.69 -4.40 -14.96
CA VAL A 5 2.32 -3.46 -14.03
C VAL A 5 3.80 -3.41 -14.41
N LYS A 6 4.25 -2.27 -14.92
CA LYS A 6 5.64 -2.11 -15.36
C LYS A 6 6.50 -1.83 -14.14
N LEU A 7 7.26 -2.84 -13.74
CA LEU A 7 8.15 -2.79 -12.60
C LEU A 7 9.44 -3.53 -12.97
N SER A 8 10.53 -2.78 -12.94
CA SER A 8 11.89 -3.28 -13.18
C SER A 8 12.71 -3.36 -11.91
N LYS A 9 12.45 -2.43 -10.97
CA LYS A 9 13.20 -2.30 -9.72
C LYS A 9 12.30 -1.79 -8.59
N LEU A 10 12.47 -2.34 -7.41
CA LEU A 10 11.88 -1.90 -6.16
C LEU A 10 13.00 -1.41 -5.24
N LEU A 11 12.94 -0.13 -4.85
CA LEU A 11 13.81 0.40 -3.80
C LEU A 11 13.09 0.34 -2.46
N ILE A 12 13.76 -0.15 -1.41
CA ILE A 12 13.30 0.00 -0.03
C ILE A 12 14.27 0.91 0.70
N ILE A 13 13.77 2.06 1.13
CA ILE A 13 14.59 3.17 1.61
C ILE A 13 14.03 3.76 2.89
N ARG A 14 14.87 4.49 3.63
CA ARG A 14 14.43 5.37 4.72
C ARG A 14 14.46 6.82 4.25
N TYR A 15 13.33 7.51 4.36
CA TYR A 15 13.20 8.94 4.07
C TYR A 15 12.49 9.64 5.24
N LYS A 16 13.13 10.66 5.83
CA LYS A 16 12.66 11.35 7.05
C LYS A 16 12.16 10.38 8.13
N ASN A 17 13.01 9.43 8.53
CA ASN A 17 12.75 8.39 9.54
C ASN A 17 11.62 7.38 9.22
N LYS A 18 11.01 7.45 8.04
CA LYS A 18 9.97 6.52 7.58
C LYS A 18 10.49 5.60 6.49
N LEU A 19 9.99 4.36 6.45
CA LEU A 19 10.33 3.41 5.40
C LEU A 19 9.38 3.56 4.22
N PHE A 20 9.92 3.50 3.00
CA PHE A 20 9.15 3.56 1.75
C PHE A 20 9.63 2.51 0.76
N ALA A 21 8.66 1.98 0.00
CA ALA A 21 8.88 1.13 -1.16
C ALA A 21 8.62 1.95 -2.44
N ILE A 22 9.61 2.07 -3.32
CA ILE A 22 9.52 2.86 -4.55
C ILE A 22 9.59 1.94 -5.77
N SER A 23 8.52 1.91 -6.58
CA SER A 23 8.46 1.19 -7.86
C SER A 23 9.11 1.99 -8.98
N TYR A 24 10.05 1.39 -9.70
CA TYR A 24 10.63 1.96 -10.92
C TYR A 24 10.32 1.13 -12.16
N ASP A 25 9.93 1.80 -13.24
CA ASP A 25 9.96 1.29 -14.61
C ASP A 25 11.11 1.95 -15.36
N GLY A 26 12.19 1.20 -15.59
CA GLY A 26 13.47 1.78 -16.01
C GLY A 26 13.97 2.80 -14.99
N ASN A 27 14.00 4.07 -15.39
CA ASN A 27 14.44 5.20 -14.55
C ASN A 27 13.28 6.06 -14.04
N ILE A 28 12.02 5.67 -14.28
CA ILE A 28 10.84 6.44 -13.91
C ILE A 28 10.21 5.82 -12.67
N ALA A 29 10.12 6.59 -11.59
CA ALA A 29 9.36 6.22 -10.41
C ALA A 29 7.85 6.29 -10.71
N ASN A 30 7.13 5.21 -10.45
CA ASN A 30 5.70 5.07 -10.72
C ASN A 30 4.84 4.94 -9.46
N GLU A 31 5.41 4.50 -8.34
CA GLU A 31 4.70 4.34 -7.07
C GLU A 31 5.65 4.62 -5.91
N ILE A 32 5.20 5.41 -4.94
CA ILE A 32 5.83 5.57 -3.63
C ILE A 32 4.81 5.07 -2.60
N GLU A 33 5.15 3.97 -1.93
CA GLU A 33 4.28 3.31 -0.96
C GLU A 33 4.94 3.36 0.41
N TYR A 34 4.22 3.88 1.41
CA TYR A 34 4.68 3.86 2.79
C TYR A 34 4.69 2.42 3.32
N ILE A 35 5.82 2.05 3.94
CA ILE A 35 5.96 0.76 4.62
C ILE A 35 5.49 0.98 6.06
N GLU A 36 4.45 0.25 6.44
CA GLU A 36 3.88 0.32 7.78
C GLU A 36 4.74 -0.54 8.72
N ASN A 37 5.14 0.03 9.87
CA ASN A 37 5.92 -0.67 10.90
C ASN A 37 5.05 -1.57 11.79
N ASN A 38 3.78 -1.77 11.41
CA ASN A 38 2.80 -2.51 12.19
C ASN A 38 2.04 -3.51 11.33
N SER A 39 2.73 -4.32 10.52
CA SER A 39 2.04 -5.29 9.65
C SER A 39 1.06 -6.15 10.44
N LEU A 40 -0.08 -6.47 9.83
CA LEU A 40 -0.98 -7.48 10.36
C LEU A 40 -0.28 -8.84 10.41
N LEU A 41 0.56 -9.19 9.44
CA LEU A 41 1.28 -10.47 9.45
C LEU A 41 2.32 -10.49 10.57
N GLY A 42 2.36 -11.55 11.36
CA GLY A 42 3.28 -11.65 12.51
C GLY A 42 2.85 -10.84 13.72
N SER A 43 1.85 -9.95 13.60
CA SER A 43 1.29 -9.25 14.76
C SER A 43 0.64 -10.23 15.74
N ILE A 44 0.72 -9.89 17.03
CA ILE A 44 0.18 -10.69 18.13
C ILE A 44 -0.93 -9.89 18.79
N HIS A 45 -2.06 -10.53 19.02
CA HIS A 45 -3.28 -9.92 19.52
C HIS A 45 -3.83 -10.69 20.71
N ILE A 46 -4.50 -9.98 21.62
CA ILE A 46 -5.57 -10.58 22.42
C ILE A 46 -6.84 -10.51 21.58
N GLY A 47 -7.35 -11.67 21.20
CA GLY A 47 -8.59 -11.79 20.46
C GLY A 47 -9.70 -12.44 21.29
N ARG A 48 -10.94 -12.04 21.02
CA ARG A 48 -12.14 -12.65 21.63
C ARG A 48 -12.66 -13.76 20.73
N VAL A 49 -12.78 -14.98 21.24
CA VAL A 49 -13.43 -16.08 20.50
C VAL A 49 -14.92 -15.78 20.35
N LYS A 50 -15.37 -15.59 19.11
CA LYS A 50 -16.77 -15.31 18.80
C LYS A 50 -17.58 -16.55 18.49
N LYS A 51 -16.94 -17.51 17.83
CA LYS A 51 -17.62 -18.73 17.38
C LYS A 51 -16.63 -19.87 17.24
N ILE A 52 -17.01 -21.05 17.71
CA ILE A 52 -16.25 -22.28 17.48
C ILE A 52 -17.04 -23.16 16.50
N SER A 53 -16.40 -23.54 15.40
CA SER A 53 -17.00 -24.41 14.40
C SER A 53 -16.28 -25.75 14.36
N LYS A 54 -16.87 -26.74 15.04
CA LYS A 54 -16.36 -28.11 15.11
C LYS A 54 -16.25 -28.77 13.73
N ASN A 55 -17.17 -28.46 12.81
CA ASN A 55 -17.22 -29.06 11.48
C ASN A 55 -15.99 -28.76 10.62
N ILE A 56 -15.41 -27.57 10.78
CA ILE A 56 -14.20 -27.14 10.06
C ILE A 56 -12.98 -27.11 10.97
N ASN A 57 -13.11 -27.64 12.20
CA ASN A 57 -12.08 -27.67 13.22
C ASN A 57 -11.39 -26.31 13.42
N ALA A 58 -12.18 -25.24 13.56
CA ALA A 58 -11.68 -23.88 13.65
C ALA A 58 -12.46 -23.02 14.66
N ALA A 59 -11.82 -21.95 15.11
CA ALA A 59 -12.47 -20.87 15.83
C ALA A 59 -12.38 -19.55 15.03
N PHE A 60 -13.40 -18.72 15.18
CA PHE A 60 -13.45 -17.37 14.65
C PHE A 60 -13.15 -16.40 15.79
N VAL A 61 -12.06 -15.66 15.66
CA VAL A 61 -11.55 -14.79 16.71
C VAL A 61 -11.65 -13.35 16.23
N GLU A 62 -12.27 -12.48 17.02
CA GLU A 62 -12.29 -11.03 16.76
C GLU A 62 -11.02 -10.39 17.31
N ILE A 63 -10.31 -9.64 16.48
CA ILE A 63 -9.12 -8.86 16.84
C ILE A 63 -9.35 -7.39 16.49
N GLU A 64 -8.50 -6.51 17.02
CA GLU A 64 -8.44 -5.09 16.65
C GLU A 64 -7.17 -4.83 15.86
N TYR A 65 -7.30 -4.25 14.67
CA TYR A 65 -6.17 -3.80 13.86
C TYR A 65 -6.51 -2.49 13.17
N ASN A 66 -5.59 -1.53 13.16
CA ASN A 66 -5.84 -0.19 12.62
C ASN A 66 -7.12 0.48 13.16
N LYS A 67 -7.46 0.26 14.44
CA LYS A 67 -8.67 0.75 15.13
C LYS A 67 -9.98 0.19 14.58
N GLU A 68 -9.94 -0.86 13.78
CA GLU A 68 -11.10 -1.58 13.28
C GLU A 68 -11.13 -3.00 13.85
N ARG A 69 -12.34 -3.50 14.10
CA ARG A 69 -12.55 -4.90 14.52
C ARG A 69 -12.65 -5.78 13.29
N GLN A 70 -11.91 -6.88 13.28
CA GLN A 70 -11.93 -7.85 12.19
C GLN A 70 -11.89 -9.27 12.73
N THR A 71 -12.51 -10.19 11.99
CA THR A 71 -12.53 -11.61 12.33
C THR A 71 -11.41 -12.34 11.62
N VAL A 72 -10.67 -13.15 12.36
CA VAL A 72 -9.63 -14.04 11.84
C VAL A 72 -9.98 -15.50 12.08
N TYR A 73 -9.37 -16.37 11.28
CA TYR A 73 -9.51 -17.82 11.34
C TYR A 73 -8.40 -18.41 12.22
N PHE A 74 -8.78 -19.10 13.30
CA PHE A 74 -7.86 -19.80 14.19
C PHE A 74 -8.04 -21.32 14.03
N ASP A 75 -6.94 -22.04 13.78
CA ASP A 75 -6.96 -23.48 13.57
C ASP A 75 -6.95 -24.24 14.91
N MET A 76 -7.92 -25.13 15.14
CA MET A 76 -8.06 -25.83 16.43
C MET A 76 -6.88 -26.76 16.82
N PRO A 77 -6.05 -27.31 15.92
CA PRO A 77 -4.84 -28.03 16.30
C PRO A 77 -3.86 -27.20 17.14
N ASP A 78 -3.95 -25.86 17.06
CA ASP A 78 -3.11 -24.95 17.84
C ASP A 78 -3.63 -24.74 19.27
N VAL A 79 -4.76 -25.33 19.67
CA VAL A 79 -5.35 -25.18 21.01
C VAL A 79 -4.36 -25.52 22.14
N LYS A 80 -3.45 -26.47 21.91
CA LYS A 80 -2.41 -26.85 22.89
C LYS A 80 -1.39 -25.76 23.21
N TYR A 81 -1.28 -24.73 22.37
CA TYR A 81 -0.35 -23.61 22.55
C TYR A 81 -1.05 -22.34 23.07
N ILE A 82 -2.35 -22.40 23.36
CA ILE A 82 -3.12 -21.22 23.74
C ILE A 82 -2.58 -20.62 25.03
N ILE A 83 -2.45 -19.30 25.00
CA ILE A 83 -2.30 -18.47 26.19
C ILE A 83 -3.62 -17.73 26.39
N PHE A 84 -4.36 -18.11 27.43
CA PHE A 84 -5.58 -17.41 27.83
C PHE A 84 -5.22 -16.07 28.47
N ALA A 85 -5.98 -15.02 28.19
CA ALA A 85 -5.77 -13.67 28.69
C ALA A 85 -6.60 -13.36 29.94
N ASP A 86 -6.74 -14.35 30.82
CA ASP A 86 -7.29 -14.20 32.16
C ASP A 86 -6.48 -15.03 33.18
N GLU A 87 -6.90 -14.99 34.44
CA GLU A 87 -6.31 -15.76 35.55
C GLU A 87 -7.02 -17.11 35.80
N LYS A 88 -8.00 -17.48 34.97
CA LYS A 88 -8.79 -18.69 35.18
C LYS A 88 -8.05 -19.91 34.64
N GLU A 89 -8.27 -21.06 35.26
CA GLU A 89 -7.88 -22.33 34.66
C GLU A 89 -8.87 -22.70 33.56
N HIS A 90 -8.33 -23.00 32.37
CA HIS A 90 -9.11 -23.40 31.21
C HIS A 90 -8.76 -24.84 30.84
N THR A 91 -9.79 -25.69 30.73
CA THR A 91 -9.65 -27.09 30.30
C THR A 91 -9.89 -27.28 28.80
N ALA A 92 -10.59 -26.33 28.17
CA ALA A 92 -10.91 -26.30 26.76
C ALA A 92 -11.18 -24.85 26.31
N LEU A 93 -11.14 -24.62 25.00
CA LEU A 93 -11.50 -23.34 24.41
C LEU A 93 -13.03 -23.21 24.28
N HIS A 94 -13.57 -22.07 24.71
CA HIS A 94 -14.99 -21.74 24.67
C HIS A 94 -15.25 -20.42 23.93
N GLU A 95 -16.50 -20.25 23.47
CA GLU A 95 -16.96 -18.97 22.96
C GLU A 95 -16.99 -17.95 24.10
N GLY A 96 -16.46 -16.76 23.84
CA GLY A 96 -16.28 -15.74 24.84
C GLY A 96 -14.89 -15.70 25.47
N ASP A 97 -14.02 -16.68 25.24
CA ASP A 97 -12.65 -16.63 25.78
C ASP A 97 -11.81 -15.55 25.12
N ASP A 98 -10.89 -14.96 25.90
CA ASP A 98 -9.84 -14.08 25.39
C ASP A 98 -8.53 -14.85 25.29
N ILE A 99 -7.97 -14.90 24.09
CA ILE A 99 -6.78 -15.69 23.79
C ILE A 99 -5.72 -14.86 23.08
N VAL A 100 -4.46 -15.15 23.35
CA VAL A 100 -3.33 -14.60 22.60
C VAL A 100 -3.16 -15.40 21.31
N ILE A 101 -3.16 -14.71 20.18
CA ILE A 101 -2.96 -15.29 18.85
C ILE A 101 -2.01 -14.44 18.03
N LYS A 102 -1.19 -15.10 17.20
CA LYS A 102 -0.35 -14.46 16.19
C LYS A 102 -0.94 -14.67 14.80
N ILE A 103 -0.91 -13.64 13.98
CA ILE A 103 -1.32 -13.79 12.57
C ILE A 103 -0.21 -14.49 11.79
N SER A 104 -0.54 -15.66 11.24
CA SER A 104 0.38 -16.48 10.43
C SER A 104 0.15 -16.32 8.92
N LYS A 105 -1.05 -15.88 8.51
CA LYS A 105 -1.41 -15.73 7.09
C LYS A 105 -2.31 -14.51 6.89
N LEU A 106 -2.02 -13.72 5.85
CA LEU A 106 -2.88 -12.61 5.44
C LEU A 106 -4.17 -13.09 4.76
N PRO A 107 -5.24 -12.28 4.75
CA PRO A 107 -6.47 -12.63 4.07
C PRO A 107 -6.25 -12.74 2.55
N ILE A 108 -6.84 -13.75 1.94
CA ILE A 108 -6.73 -14.02 0.49
C ILE A 108 -8.13 -14.12 -0.11
N LYS A 109 -8.48 -13.17 -0.98
CA LYS A 109 -9.80 -13.10 -1.64
C LYS A 109 -10.94 -13.11 -0.61
N ASN A 110 -11.66 -14.22 -0.50
CA ASN A 110 -12.79 -14.40 0.42
C ASN A 110 -12.40 -15.16 1.70
N LYS A 111 -11.12 -15.53 1.86
CA LYS A 111 -10.60 -16.20 3.07
C LYS A 111 -10.09 -15.15 4.05
N LEU A 112 -10.51 -15.29 5.31
CA LEU A 112 -10.02 -14.48 6.43
C LEU A 112 -8.52 -14.69 6.65
N ALA A 113 -7.89 -13.78 7.40
CA ALA A 113 -6.53 -13.98 7.87
C ALA A 113 -6.45 -15.25 8.73
N GLY A 114 -5.33 -15.98 8.64
CA GLY A 114 -5.05 -17.14 9.46
C GLY A 114 -4.26 -16.75 10.70
N ALA A 115 -4.65 -17.28 11.85
CA ALA A 115 -4.01 -17.07 13.14
C ALA A 115 -3.58 -18.40 13.76
N THR A 116 -2.53 -18.34 14.57
CA THR A 116 -1.96 -19.47 15.31
C THR A 116 -1.72 -19.07 16.75
N ALA A 117 -1.83 -20.01 17.69
CA ALA A 117 -1.37 -19.81 19.06
C ALA A 117 0.10 -20.22 19.24
N ASN A 118 0.70 -20.86 18.22
CA ASN A 118 2.11 -21.18 18.26
C ASN A 118 2.95 -19.92 17.99
N ILE A 119 3.54 -19.39 19.05
CA ILE A 119 4.37 -18.20 19.04
C ILE A 119 5.82 -18.51 19.46
N SER A 120 6.28 -19.75 19.27
CA SER A 120 7.62 -20.18 19.68
C SER A 120 8.77 -19.54 18.88
N ASP A 121 8.47 -18.98 17.71
CA ASP A 121 9.39 -18.26 16.85
C ASP A 121 9.51 -16.77 17.20
N VAL A 122 8.79 -16.31 18.23
CA VAL A 122 8.86 -14.95 18.76
C VAL A 122 9.98 -14.86 19.79
N SER A 123 10.68 -13.72 19.84
CA SER A 123 11.78 -13.52 20.78
C SER A 123 11.31 -13.62 22.24
N THR A 124 12.19 -14.08 23.12
CA THR A 124 11.89 -14.26 24.55
C THR A 124 11.45 -12.94 25.20
N GLU A 125 12.09 -11.83 24.84
CA GLU A 125 11.75 -10.48 25.33
C GLU A 125 10.29 -10.10 25.04
N VAL A 126 9.83 -10.36 23.81
CA VAL A 126 8.45 -10.06 23.40
C VAL A 126 7.46 -11.01 24.09
N LEU A 127 7.82 -12.28 24.26
CA LEU A 127 6.99 -13.25 24.98
C LEU A 127 6.80 -12.88 26.45
N ASP A 128 7.85 -12.41 27.10
CA ASP A 128 7.79 -12.00 28.50
C ASP A 128 6.94 -10.73 28.68
N ASP A 129 7.06 -9.75 27.79
CA ASP A 129 6.18 -8.56 27.77
C ASP A 129 4.69 -8.94 27.57
N ILE A 130 4.42 -9.84 26.61
CA ILE A 130 3.05 -10.35 26.36
C ILE A 130 2.49 -11.01 27.61
N LYS A 131 3.25 -11.91 28.26
CA LYS A 131 2.79 -12.61 29.47
C LYS A 131 2.53 -11.65 30.63
N ALA A 132 3.34 -10.60 30.78
CA ALA A 132 3.15 -9.59 31.82
C ALA A 132 1.89 -8.74 31.60
N ARG A 133 1.53 -8.47 30.33
CA ARG A 133 0.46 -7.53 29.98
C ARG A 133 -0.89 -8.17 29.67
N LYS A 134 -0.92 -9.45 29.27
CA LYS A 134 -2.12 -10.11 28.73
C LYS A 134 -3.36 -9.99 29.62
N ASN A 135 -3.20 -10.05 30.94
CA ASN A 135 -4.32 -10.04 31.89
C ASN A 135 -4.88 -8.64 32.17
N TYR A 136 -4.15 -7.58 31.78
CA TYR A 136 -4.50 -6.19 32.08
C TYR A 136 -4.98 -5.41 30.85
N ILE A 137 -4.93 -6.03 29.67
CA ILE A 137 -5.35 -5.43 28.40
C ILE A 137 -6.73 -5.95 28.01
N LYS A 138 -7.62 -5.04 27.67
CA LYS A 138 -8.99 -5.39 27.26
C LYS A 138 -9.01 -5.93 25.84
N SER A 139 -9.54 -7.13 25.67
CA SER A 139 -9.82 -7.72 24.36
C SER A 139 -10.98 -7.02 23.62
N PRO A 140 -10.92 -6.86 22.29
CA PRO A 140 -9.78 -7.18 21.42
C PRO A 140 -8.71 -6.08 21.43
N SER A 141 -7.43 -6.43 21.34
CA SER A 141 -6.31 -5.46 21.26
C SER A 141 -5.03 -6.09 20.70
N MET A 142 -4.23 -5.29 20.00
CA MET A 142 -2.90 -5.69 19.54
C MET A 142 -1.87 -5.57 20.67
N LEU A 143 -1.10 -6.64 20.91
CA LEU A 143 -0.02 -6.68 21.90
C LEU A 143 1.34 -6.38 21.28
N TYR A 144 1.57 -6.91 20.08
CA TYR A 144 2.82 -6.78 19.35
C TYR A 144 2.52 -6.52 17.89
N ALA A 145 3.17 -5.51 17.32
CA ALA A 145 3.03 -5.19 15.91
C ALA A 145 3.83 -6.19 15.08
N GLY A 146 3.32 -6.61 13.92
CA GLY A 146 4.10 -7.41 12.99
C GLY A 146 5.31 -6.63 12.48
N GLU A 147 6.23 -7.33 11.83
CA GLU A 147 7.36 -6.67 11.18
C GLU A 147 6.89 -5.64 10.13
N CYS A 148 7.83 -4.82 9.66
CA CYS A 148 7.54 -3.84 8.61
C CYS A 148 7.01 -4.55 7.35
N ASP A 149 5.98 -3.97 6.72
CA ASP A 149 5.21 -4.68 5.69
C ASP A 149 5.85 -4.72 4.28
N TYR A 150 7.18 -4.58 4.19
CA TYR A 150 7.90 -4.62 2.91
C TYR A 150 7.83 -6.01 2.24
N ILE A 151 7.70 -7.10 3.01
CA ILE A 151 7.55 -8.46 2.46
C ILE A 151 6.21 -8.61 1.75
N GLU A 152 5.14 -8.02 2.30
CA GLU A 152 3.80 -7.99 1.73
C GLU A 152 3.79 -7.23 0.41
N ILE A 153 4.47 -6.08 0.38
CA ILE A 153 4.64 -5.28 -0.83
C ILE A 153 5.37 -6.10 -1.91
N ILE A 154 6.46 -6.79 -1.55
CA ILE A 154 7.20 -7.66 -2.48
C ILE A 154 6.30 -8.79 -3.00
N LYS A 155 5.61 -9.51 -2.11
CA LYS A 155 4.67 -10.58 -2.47
C LYS A 155 3.56 -10.09 -3.39
N ASP A 156 3.04 -8.89 -3.17
CA ASP A 156 2.00 -8.32 -4.02
C ASP A 156 2.52 -8.05 -5.44
N ARG A 157 3.72 -7.47 -5.55
CA ARG A 157 4.33 -7.10 -6.83
C ARG A 157 4.81 -8.30 -7.65
N LEU A 158 5.31 -9.35 -6.98
CA LEU A 158 5.75 -10.60 -7.63
C LEU A 158 4.63 -11.33 -8.38
N LYS A 159 3.36 -11.04 -8.08
CA LYS A 159 2.21 -11.57 -8.84
C LYS A 159 2.16 -11.09 -10.28
N TYR A 160 2.82 -9.97 -10.60
CA TYR A 160 2.71 -9.30 -11.90
C TYR A 160 3.97 -9.44 -12.75
N THR A 161 5.15 -9.32 -12.13
CA THR A 161 6.43 -9.41 -12.83
C THR A 161 7.57 -9.67 -11.84
N THR A 162 8.71 -10.11 -12.35
CA THR A 162 9.95 -10.20 -11.60
C THR A 162 10.73 -8.88 -11.71
N PHE A 163 11.43 -8.48 -10.65
CA PHE A 163 12.14 -7.20 -10.56
C PHE A 163 13.34 -7.30 -9.62
N ASP A 164 14.25 -6.33 -9.70
CA ASP A 164 15.37 -6.22 -8.77
C ASP A 164 14.93 -5.50 -7.50
N ILE A 165 15.46 -5.91 -6.35
CA ILE A 165 15.20 -5.27 -5.05
C ILE A 165 16.51 -4.66 -4.57
N VAL A 166 16.50 -3.38 -4.24
CA VAL A 166 17.69 -2.66 -3.76
C VAL A 166 17.37 -1.90 -2.49
N THR A 167 18.22 -2.01 -1.49
CA THR A 167 18.13 -1.29 -0.23
C THR A 167 19.52 -0.97 0.29
N ASP A 168 19.67 0.12 1.05
CA ASP A 168 20.89 0.47 1.80
C ASP A 168 20.75 0.14 3.29
N ILE A 169 19.76 -0.68 3.66
CA ILE A 169 19.44 -1.05 5.04
C ILE A 169 19.72 -2.54 5.24
N GLU A 170 20.75 -2.86 6.01
CA GLU A 170 21.24 -4.24 6.22
C GLU A 170 20.16 -5.17 6.77
N GLU A 171 19.45 -4.78 7.84
CA GLU A 171 18.36 -5.58 8.43
C GLU A 171 17.26 -5.93 7.40
N VAL A 172 16.91 -4.96 6.55
CA VAL A 172 15.88 -5.14 5.51
C VAL A 172 16.40 -6.09 4.44
N TYR A 173 17.66 -5.94 4.02
CA TYR A 173 18.30 -6.83 3.06
C TYR A 173 18.30 -8.28 3.54
N GLU A 174 18.77 -8.54 4.76
CA GLU A 174 18.85 -9.90 5.32
C GLU A 174 17.48 -10.56 5.40
N LYS A 175 16.46 -9.84 5.88
CA LYS A 175 15.09 -10.34 6.00
C LYS A 175 14.46 -10.63 4.63
N ILE A 176 14.66 -9.77 3.64
CA ILE A 176 14.17 -10.01 2.27
C ILE A 176 14.89 -11.21 1.65
N LEU A 177 16.20 -11.32 1.82
CA LEU A 177 16.99 -12.42 1.29
C LEU A 177 16.57 -13.76 1.92
N SER A 178 16.38 -13.80 3.24
CA SER A 178 15.85 -14.97 3.95
C SER A 178 14.48 -15.37 3.41
N PHE A 179 13.55 -14.41 3.30
CA PHE A 179 12.22 -14.65 2.74
C PHE A 179 12.27 -15.23 1.32
N LEU A 180 13.09 -14.67 0.43
CA LEU A 180 13.21 -15.18 -0.94
C LEU A 180 13.91 -16.54 -0.99
N LYS A 181 14.94 -16.81 -0.21
CA LYS A 181 15.59 -18.14 -0.18
C LYS A 181 14.61 -19.24 0.24
N GLU A 182 13.71 -18.94 1.17
CA GLU A 182 12.69 -19.90 1.65
C GLU A 182 11.54 -20.11 0.66
N ASN A 183 11.12 -19.07 -0.07
CA ASN A 183 9.87 -19.10 -0.84
C ASN A 183 10.04 -18.99 -2.37
N HIS A 184 11.13 -18.38 -2.83
CA HIS A 184 11.41 -17.98 -4.21
C HIS A 184 12.92 -17.93 -4.48
N ASN A 185 13.63 -19.04 -4.24
CA ASN A 185 15.11 -19.07 -4.24
C ASN A 185 15.71 -18.59 -5.58
N GLU A 186 15.01 -18.78 -6.69
CA GLU A 186 15.37 -18.29 -8.03
C GLU A 186 15.45 -16.76 -8.14
N LEU A 187 14.86 -16.03 -7.18
CA LEU A 187 14.87 -14.56 -7.12
C LEU A 187 15.87 -14.01 -6.10
N ALA A 188 16.55 -14.87 -5.32
CA ALA A 188 17.47 -14.43 -4.27
C ALA A 188 18.60 -13.53 -4.81
N ASP A 189 19.13 -13.84 -5.99
CA ASP A 189 20.21 -13.08 -6.66
C ASP A 189 19.76 -11.69 -7.16
N ARG A 190 18.46 -11.39 -7.09
CA ARG A 190 17.89 -10.09 -7.49
C ARG A 190 17.82 -9.09 -6.34
N VAL A 191 18.18 -9.50 -5.13
CA VAL A 191 18.24 -8.62 -3.95
C VAL A 191 19.66 -8.11 -3.79
N ARG A 192 19.83 -6.79 -3.68
CA ARG A 192 21.15 -6.16 -3.53
C ARG A 192 21.14 -5.21 -2.35
N LEU A 193 22.10 -5.38 -1.45
CA LEU A 193 22.48 -4.36 -0.49
C LEU A 193 23.34 -3.32 -1.24
N TYR A 194 22.94 -2.06 -1.19
CA TYR A 194 23.68 -0.96 -1.79
C TYR A 194 24.67 -0.40 -0.77
N GLU A 195 25.96 -0.61 -1.04
CA GLU A 195 27.07 -0.15 -0.21
C GLU A 195 28.07 0.59 -1.10
N ASP A 196 27.97 1.91 -1.15
CA ASP A 196 28.93 2.76 -1.86
C ASP A 196 29.41 3.86 -0.88
N PRO A 197 30.72 3.93 -0.61
CA PRO A 197 31.27 4.88 0.36
C PRO A 197 31.27 6.33 -0.15
N MET A 198 31.14 6.56 -1.45
CA MET A 198 31.27 7.87 -2.08
C MET A 198 29.92 8.48 -2.46
N ILE A 199 28.96 7.65 -2.91
CA ILE A 199 27.65 8.10 -3.36
C ILE A 199 26.57 7.36 -2.56
N SER A 200 25.74 8.10 -1.82
CA SER A 200 24.60 7.47 -1.14
C SER A 200 23.50 7.08 -2.13
N MET A 201 22.72 6.05 -1.78
CA MET A 201 21.59 5.62 -2.61
C MET A 201 20.58 6.76 -2.85
N ASN A 202 20.35 7.59 -1.83
CA ASN A 202 19.51 8.78 -1.93
C ASN A 202 19.97 9.74 -3.04
N LYS A 203 21.28 9.96 -3.18
CA LYS A 203 21.85 10.78 -4.26
C LYS A 203 21.77 10.08 -5.61
N LEU A 204 22.13 8.79 -5.67
CA LEU A 204 22.13 8.01 -6.90
C LEU A 204 20.75 8.02 -7.59
N TYR A 205 19.67 7.90 -6.81
CA TYR A 205 18.30 7.88 -7.31
C TYR A 205 17.58 9.24 -7.21
N SER A 206 18.27 10.31 -6.80
CA SER A 206 17.67 11.64 -6.61
C SER A 206 16.39 11.61 -5.75
N ILE A 207 16.45 10.87 -4.64
CA ILE A 207 15.30 10.59 -3.78
C ILE A 207 14.68 11.87 -3.23
N ASP A 208 15.49 12.84 -2.78
CA ASP A 208 14.96 14.11 -2.26
C ASP A 208 14.11 14.83 -3.31
N THR A 209 14.65 15.00 -4.53
CA THR A 209 13.94 15.60 -5.67
C THR A 209 12.67 14.82 -6.04
N LEU A 210 12.71 13.49 -5.97
CA LEU A 210 11.54 12.63 -6.22
C LEU A 210 10.43 12.91 -5.20
N PHE A 211 10.74 12.93 -3.90
CA PHE A 211 9.75 13.19 -2.86
C PHE A 211 9.23 14.63 -2.91
N GLU A 212 10.10 15.62 -3.13
CA GLU A 212 9.70 17.02 -3.26
C GLU A 212 8.72 17.20 -4.44
N SER A 213 9.06 16.66 -5.62
CA SER A 213 8.19 16.75 -6.80
C SER A 213 6.88 15.95 -6.67
N ALA A 214 6.90 14.81 -5.96
CA ALA A 214 5.70 14.03 -5.69
C ALA A 214 4.78 14.71 -4.65
N LEU A 215 5.33 15.55 -3.77
CA LEU A 215 4.57 16.32 -2.78
C LEU A 215 4.08 17.67 -3.30
N ASP A 216 4.69 18.21 -4.36
CA ASP A 216 4.26 19.48 -4.97
C ASP A 216 2.84 19.34 -5.56
N LYS A 217 2.00 20.36 -5.35
CA LYS A 217 0.67 20.43 -5.96
C LYS A 217 0.76 20.59 -7.47
N ARG A 218 1.79 21.28 -7.99
CA ARG A 218 1.95 21.53 -9.43
C ARG A 218 2.77 20.43 -10.09
N VAL A 219 2.25 19.88 -11.19
CA VAL A 219 2.95 18.88 -12.02
C VAL A 219 3.01 19.35 -13.47
N TRP A 220 4.20 19.57 -14.00
CA TRP A 220 4.36 20.02 -15.38
C TRP A 220 4.10 18.90 -16.38
N LEU A 221 3.40 19.24 -17.46
CA LEU A 221 3.23 18.44 -18.65
C LEU A 221 4.35 18.77 -19.66
N LYS A 222 4.70 17.83 -20.55
CA LYS A 222 5.81 17.97 -21.51
C LYS A 222 5.59 19.13 -22.47
N ASP A 223 4.35 19.38 -22.88
CA ASP A 223 4.04 20.48 -23.80
C ASP A 223 3.87 21.85 -23.09
N GLY A 224 4.17 21.96 -21.79
CA GLY A 224 4.18 23.23 -21.06
C GLY A 224 2.84 23.63 -20.40
N GLY A 225 1.85 22.74 -20.45
CA GLY A 225 0.73 22.74 -19.51
C GLY A 225 1.13 22.21 -18.14
N TYR A 226 0.21 22.19 -17.17
CA TYR A 226 0.45 21.60 -15.86
C TYR A 226 -0.85 21.10 -15.22
N LEU A 227 -0.71 20.12 -14.33
CA LEU A 227 -1.76 19.71 -13.39
C LEU A 227 -1.60 20.47 -12.08
N PHE A 228 -2.71 20.78 -11.43
CA PHE A 228 -2.74 21.22 -10.04
C PHE A 228 -3.54 20.23 -9.20
N ILE A 229 -2.86 19.48 -8.34
CA ILE A 229 -3.43 18.37 -7.57
C ILE A 229 -3.68 18.83 -6.14
N GLU A 230 -4.94 18.83 -5.72
CA GLU A 230 -5.35 19.29 -4.40
C GLU A 230 -6.30 18.29 -3.71
N PRO A 231 -5.89 17.68 -2.59
CA PRO A 231 -6.78 16.90 -1.76
C PRO A 231 -7.67 17.81 -0.92
N THR A 232 -8.96 17.51 -0.91
CA THR A 232 -9.97 18.11 0.00
C THR A 232 -10.34 17.10 1.08
N GLU A 233 -11.37 17.41 1.88
CA GLU A 233 -11.88 16.49 2.91
C GLU A 233 -12.46 15.19 2.32
N ALA A 234 -13.24 15.30 1.22
CA ALA A 234 -14.00 14.17 0.68
C ALA A 234 -13.38 13.56 -0.59
N LEU A 235 -12.68 14.37 -1.38
CA LEU A 235 -12.18 13.98 -2.70
C LEU A 235 -10.87 14.69 -3.05
N THR A 236 -10.16 14.17 -4.05
CA THR A 236 -9.00 14.86 -4.64
C THR A 236 -9.37 15.48 -5.98
N VAL A 237 -9.08 16.76 -6.15
CA VAL A 237 -9.26 17.50 -7.42
C VAL A 237 -7.93 17.56 -8.17
N ILE A 238 -7.98 17.33 -9.48
CA ILE A 238 -6.85 17.53 -10.40
C ILE A 238 -7.29 18.52 -11.48
N ASP A 239 -6.77 19.73 -11.42
CA ASP A 239 -7.08 20.80 -12.38
C ASP A 239 -6.08 20.82 -13.55
N VAL A 240 -6.56 20.93 -14.78
CA VAL A 240 -5.74 20.87 -16.00
C VAL A 240 -5.55 22.25 -16.61
N ASN A 241 -4.30 22.73 -16.64
CA ASN A 241 -3.95 24.05 -17.15
C ASN A 241 -3.11 23.96 -18.43
N THR A 242 -3.39 24.82 -19.41
CA THR A 242 -2.63 24.92 -20.66
C THR A 242 -1.28 25.64 -20.51
N GLY A 243 -1.09 26.40 -19.42
CA GLY A 243 0.20 27.05 -19.10
C GLY A 243 0.74 27.92 -20.24
N LYS A 244 1.98 27.67 -20.68
CA LYS A 244 2.64 28.44 -21.75
C LYS A 244 2.26 27.97 -23.17
N ASN A 245 1.40 26.97 -23.31
CA ASN A 245 1.07 26.32 -24.58
C ASN A 245 0.11 27.14 -25.49
N VAL A 246 -0.18 28.40 -25.10
CA VAL A 246 -1.18 29.30 -25.71
C VAL A 246 -0.74 29.90 -27.06
N GLN A 247 0.51 29.68 -27.50
CA GLN A 247 1.08 30.36 -28.68
C GLN A 247 0.90 29.64 -30.04
N LYS A 248 0.12 28.54 -30.12
CA LYS A 248 -0.05 27.78 -31.38
C LYS A 248 -1.36 28.14 -32.10
N LYS A 249 -1.31 28.13 -33.44
CA LYS A 249 -2.38 28.57 -34.36
C LYS A 249 -3.69 27.75 -34.33
N ASP A 250 -3.78 26.70 -33.51
CA ASP A 250 -4.99 25.86 -33.39
C ASP A 250 -5.31 25.59 -31.91
N ALA A 251 -6.22 26.40 -31.37
CA ALA A 251 -6.61 26.31 -29.97
C ALA A 251 -7.37 25.03 -29.62
N ALA A 252 -8.13 24.44 -30.55
CA ALA A 252 -8.91 23.23 -30.29
C ALA A 252 -7.99 22.00 -30.19
N ALA A 253 -7.10 21.82 -31.18
CA ALA A 253 -6.14 20.73 -31.16
C ALA A 253 -5.20 20.80 -29.94
N VAL A 254 -4.81 22.01 -29.51
CA VAL A 254 -3.99 22.19 -28.30
C VAL A 254 -4.74 21.75 -27.03
N LYS A 255 -6.03 22.05 -26.90
CA LYS A 255 -6.85 21.62 -25.75
C LYS A 255 -6.94 20.10 -25.66
N LEU A 256 -7.32 19.44 -26.75
CA LEU A 256 -7.45 17.98 -26.78
C LEU A 256 -6.10 17.31 -26.46
N LYS A 257 -5.02 17.79 -27.07
CA LYS A 257 -3.67 17.26 -26.80
C LYS A 257 -3.27 17.44 -25.33
N THR A 258 -3.56 18.60 -24.75
CA THR A 258 -3.28 18.88 -23.33
C THR A 258 -4.10 17.97 -22.42
N ASN A 259 -5.39 17.76 -22.71
CA ASN A 259 -6.24 16.84 -21.95
C ASN A 259 -5.75 15.38 -22.02
N LEU A 260 -5.33 14.90 -23.20
CA LEU A 260 -4.78 13.54 -23.34
C LEU A 260 -3.48 13.36 -22.55
N GLU A 261 -2.61 14.38 -22.56
CA GLU A 261 -1.40 14.38 -21.75
C GLU A 261 -1.71 14.42 -20.25
N ALA A 262 -2.66 15.27 -19.86
CA ALA A 262 -3.14 15.40 -18.49
C ALA A 262 -3.73 14.09 -17.96
N ILE A 263 -4.49 13.36 -18.77
CA ILE A 263 -5.05 12.05 -18.42
C ILE A 263 -3.94 11.05 -18.09
N LYS A 264 -2.93 10.96 -18.96
CA LYS A 264 -1.77 10.08 -18.76
C LYS A 264 -1.05 10.41 -17.46
N GLU A 265 -0.74 11.68 -17.25
CA GLU A 265 0.03 12.11 -16.08
C GLU A 265 -0.81 12.00 -14.80
N SER A 266 -2.11 12.28 -14.85
CA SER A 266 -3.02 12.08 -13.72
C SER A 266 -3.05 10.63 -13.28
N ALA A 267 -3.19 9.67 -14.20
CA ALA A 267 -3.14 8.24 -13.88
C ALA A 267 -1.81 7.83 -13.23
N ARG A 268 -0.68 8.37 -13.71
CA ARG A 268 0.63 8.14 -13.11
C ARG A 268 0.75 8.75 -11.71
N GLN A 269 0.26 9.98 -11.50
CA GLN A 269 0.32 10.67 -10.22
C GLN A 269 -0.56 10.03 -9.16
N MET A 270 -1.72 9.46 -9.54
CA MET A 270 -2.55 8.66 -8.63
C MET A 270 -1.76 7.49 -8.03
N ARG A 271 -1.00 6.78 -8.88
CA ARG A 271 -0.11 5.69 -8.46
C ARG A 271 1.10 6.19 -7.68
N LEU A 272 1.80 7.20 -8.19
CA LEU A 272 3.02 7.75 -7.60
C LEU A 272 2.79 8.20 -6.16
N ARG A 273 1.69 8.93 -5.93
CA ARG A 273 1.34 9.54 -4.64
C ARG A 273 0.42 8.68 -3.79
N ASN A 274 0.00 7.52 -4.29
CA ASN A 274 -1.04 6.67 -3.72
C ASN A 274 -2.34 7.44 -3.38
N ILE A 275 -2.77 8.35 -4.27
CA ILE A 275 -4.06 9.05 -4.13
C ILE A 275 -5.18 8.02 -4.29
N SER A 276 -6.17 8.04 -3.41
CA SER A 276 -7.26 7.05 -3.37
C SER A 276 -8.58 7.73 -2.99
N GLY A 277 -9.70 7.00 -3.11
CA GLY A 277 -11.04 7.51 -2.86
C GLY A 277 -11.67 8.07 -4.13
N ILE A 278 -12.46 9.13 -3.98
CA ILE A 278 -13.07 9.86 -5.08
C ILE A 278 -12.04 10.86 -5.63
N ILE A 279 -11.83 10.82 -6.94
CA ILE A 279 -10.91 11.69 -7.65
C ILE A 279 -11.67 12.33 -8.79
N VAL A 280 -11.55 13.65 -8.92
CA VAL A 280 -12.18 14.43 -9.99
C VAL A 280 -11.09 15.16 -10.77
N ILE A 281 -11.06 14.97 -12.08
CA ILE A 281 -10.17 15.72 -12.98
C ILE A 281 -10.99 16.79 -13.69
N ASP A 282 -10.67 18.05 -13.47
CA ASP A 282 -11.25 19.18 -14.19
C ASP A 282 -10.51 19.36 -15.52
N LEU A 283 -11.06 18.75 -16.58
CA LEU A 283 -10.47 18.78 -17.91
C LEU A 283 -10.76 20.13 -18.58
N ILE A 284 -9.91 20.53 -19.53
CA ILE A 284 -10.20 21.71 -20.33
C ILE A 284 -11.48 21.46 -21.14
N ASN A 285 -12.45 22.37 -21.00
CA ASN A 285 -13.78 22.24 -21.59
C ASN A 285 -13.75 21.89 -23.09
N THR A 286 -14.49 20.82 -23.43
CA THR A 286 -14.87 20.44 -24.79
C THR A 286 -16.36 20.12 -24.85
N SER A 287 -16.99 20.46 -25.97
CA SER A 287 -18.39 20.10 -26.26
C SER A 287 -18.50 18.98 -27.30
N ASP A 288 -17.37 18.50 -27.83
CA ASP A 288 -17.34 17.45 -28.83
C ASP A 288 -17.45 16.08 -28.17
N LYS A 289 -18.53 15.34 -28.47
CA LYS A 289 -18.75 13.98 -27.93
C LYS A 289 -17.64 13.01 -28.32
N SER A 290 -17.09 13.13 -29.53
CA SER A 290 -16.02 12.23 -29.98
C SER A 290 -14.73 12.44 -29.21
N GLU A 291 -14.44 13.69 -28.81
CA GLU A 291 -13.32 14.00 -27.92
C GLU A 291 -13.56 13.46 -26.51
N VAL A 292 -14.77 13.62 -25.97
CA VAL A 292 -15.14 13.08 -24.65
C VAL A 292 -14.98 11.55 -24.63
N ASP A 293 -15.48 10.85 -25.66
CA ASP A 293 -15.35 9.40 -25.78
C ASP A 293 -13.87 8.97 -25.85
N LEU A 294 -13.06 9.70 -26.63
CA LEU A 294 -11.62 9.45 -26.74
C LEU A 294 -10.91 9.64 -25.38
N LEU A 295 -11.20 10.72 -24.66
CA LEU A 295 -10.64 11.01 -23.35
C LEU A 295 -11.01 9.92 -22.34
N TYR A 296 -12.29 9.52 -22.32
CA TYR A 296 -12.78 8.44 -21.44
C TYR A 296 -12.05 7.12 -21.69
N HIS A 297 -11.96 6.69 -22.95
CA HIS A 297 -11.29 5.44 -23.31
C HIS A 297 -9.79 5.48 -23.06
N THR A 298 -9.14 6.63 -23.32
CA THR A 298 -7.72 6.83 -23.04
C THR A 298 -7.42 6.69 -21.54
N MET A 299 -8.22 7.31 -20.68
CA MET A 299 -8.08 7.15 -19.23
C MET A 299 -8.28 5.70 -18.82
N LYS A 300 -9.35 5.05 -19.31
CA LYS A 300 -9.63 3.64 -19.02
C LYS A 300 -8.46 2.72 -19.37
N ASP A 301 -7.71 3.01 -20.42
CA ASP A 301 -6.51 2.27 -20.79
C ASP A 301 -5.36 2.49 -19.80
N TYR A 302 -5.08 3.74 -19.40
CA TYR A 302 -4.05 4.03 -18.40
C TYR A 302 -4.37 3.51 -17.00
N LEU A 303 -5.66 3.42 -16.63
CA LEU A 303 -6.07 2.84 -15.35
C LEU A 303 -5.83 1.33 -15.25
N LYS A 304 -5.70 0.61 -16.38
CA LYS A 304 -5.35 -0.82 -16.38
C LYS A 304 -3.92 -1.09 -15.91
N GLU A 305 -3.06 -0.08 -15.92
CA GLU A 305 -1.69 -0.18 -15.40
C GLU A 305 -1.64 -0.13 -13.87
N ASP A 306 -2.74 0.24 -13.21
CA ASP A 306 -2.81 0.29 -11.75
C ASP A 306 -3.09 -1.10 -11.17
N ARG A 307 -2.24 -1.53 -10.24
CA ARG A 307 -2.45 -2.77 -9.48
C ARG A 307 -3.65 -2.67 -8.54
N LEU A 308 -4.00 -1.47 -8.09
CA LEU A 308 -5.19 -1.22 -7.29
C LEU A 308 -6.41 -1.09 -8.21
N ASN A 309 -7.56 -1.51 -7.70
CA ASN A 309 -8.81 -1.36 -8.44
C ASN A 309 -9.13 0.14 -8.58
N THR A 310 -8.99 0.64 -9.81
CA THR A 310 -9.27 2.02 -10.20
C THR A 310 -10.24 2.02 -11.38
N VAL A 311 -11.33 2.77 -11.25
CA VAL A 311 -12.46 2.73 -12.16
C VAL A 311 -12.75 4.14 -12.66
N ALA A 312 -12.74 4.31 -13.98
CA ALA A 312 -13.31 5.47 -14.65
C ALA A 312 -14.85 5.39 -14.56
N ILE A 313 -15.47 6.40 -13.95
CA ILE A 313 -16.92 6.45 -13.75
C ILE A 313 -17.57 7.08 -14.98
N ASP A 314 -17.42 8.40 -15.12
CA ASP A 314 -18.02 9.17 -16.21
C ASP A 314 -17.27 10.50 -16.41
N ILE A 315 -17.55 11.19 -17.52
CA ILE A 315 -17.20 12.59 -17.74
C ILE A 315 -18.50 13.40 -17.75
N THR A 316 -18.66 14.29 -16.77
CA THR A 316 -19.88 15.10 -16.66
C THR A 316 -20.00 16.11 -17.80
N LYS A 317 -21.17 16.73 -17.93
CA LYS A 317 -21.39 17.86 -18.87
C LYS A 317 -20.50 19.08 -18.58
N LEU A 318 -19.95 19.18 -17.38
CA LEU A 318 -19.00 20.22 -16.99
C LEU A 318 -17.54 19.81 -17.26
N CYS A 319 -17.30 18.72 -18.00
CA CYS A 319 -15.97 18.17 -18.28
C CYS A 319 -15.20 17.68 -17.03
N LEU A 320 -15.92 17.38 -15.94
CA LEU A 320 -15.34 16.74 -14.77
C LEU A 320 -15.25 15.23 -14.98
N PHE A 321 -14.04 14.68 -15.01
CA PHE A 321 -13.82 13.24 -15.08
C PHE A 321 -13.81 12.64 -13.68
N GLU A 322 -14.84 11.85 -13.37
CA GLU A 322 -15.01 11.15 -12.12
C GLU A 322 -14.29 9.78 -12.13
N ILE A 323 -13.46 9.54 -11.11
CA ILE A 323 -12.69 8.32 -10.94
C ILE A 323 -12.83 7.85 -9.49
N THR A 324 -12.90 6.54 -9.30
CA THR A 324 -12.79 5.94 -7.96
C THR A 324 -11.58 5.02 -7.90
N ARG A 325 -10.78 5.15 -6.84
CA ARG A 325 -9.60 4.30 -6.60
C ARG A 325 -9.65 3.71 -5.20
N ARG A 326 -9.51 2.39 -5.09
CA ARG A 326 -9.61 1.70 -3.80
C ARG A 326 -8.50 2.15 -2.83
N LYS A 327 -8.88 2.72 -1.67
CA LYS A 327 -7.94 3.05 -0.59
C LYS A 327 -7.50 1.77 0.12
N ARG A 328 -6.19 1.54 0.18
CA ARG A 328 -5.54 0.47 0.98
C ARG A 328 -4.63 1.03 2.05
N LYS A 329 -3.84 2.03 1.67
CA LYS A 329 -2.86 2.73 2.52
C LYS A 329 -3.06 4.24 2.40
N PRO A 330 -2.58 5.04 3.37
CA PRO A 330 -2.55 6.49 3.23
C PRO A 330 -1.73 6.91 1.99
N SER A 331 -2.11 8.05 1.43
CA SER A 331 -1.36 8.74 0.38
C SER A 331 -0.04 9.29 0.92
N LEU A 332 0.90 9.55 0.01
CA LEU A 332 2.20 10.12 0.36
C LEU A 332 2.04 11.43 1.16
N LEU A 333 1.10 12.29 0.77
CA LEU A 333 0.86 13.55 1.47
C LEU A 333 0.34 13.35 2.91
N GLU A 334 -0.59 12.42 3.14
CA GLU A 334 -1.10 12.09 4.48
C GLU A 334 0.05 11.61 5.39
N VAL A 335 0.89 10.70 4.88
CA VAL A 335 2.04 10.15 5.60
C VAL A 335 3.04 11.24 5.98
N MET A 336 3.33 12.16 5.05
CA MET A 336 4.30 13.23 5.27
C MET A 336 3.77 14.38 6.14
N LYS A 337 2.45 14.63 6.15
CA LYS A 337 1.83 15.66 7.01
C LYS A 337 1.70 15.27 8.48
N THR A 338 1.65 13.98 8.79
CA THR A 338 1.41 13.48 10.16
C THR A 338 2.53 13.89 11.15
N GLU A 339 3.67 14.39 10.67
CA GLU A 339 4.75 14.95 11.51
C GLU A 339 4.50 16.36 12.06
N TRP A 340 3.48 17.10 11.57
CA TRP A 340 3.23 18.49 12.02
C TRP A 340 2.29 18.61 13.23
N ARG A 341 1.98 17.51 13.92
CA ARG A 341 1.16 17.48 15.14
C ARG A 341 1.90 16.85 16.33
N LEU A 342 3.16 17.22 16.51
CA LEU A 342 3.86 17.07 17.78
C LEU A 342 3.86 18.40 18.53
#